data_AF-A0A1J1JDD0-F1
#
_entry.id   AF-A0A1J1JDD0-F1
#
_cell.length_a   1.000
_cell.length_b   1.000
_cell.length_c   1.000
_cell.angle_alpha   90.00
_cell.angle_beta   90.00
_cell.angle_gamma   90.00
#
_symmetry.space_group_name_H-M   'P 1'
#
loop_
_entity.id
_entity.type
_entity.pdbx_description
1 polymer ?
#
loop_
_entity_poly.entity_id
_entity_poly.type
_entity_poly.pdbx_seq_one_letter_code
_entity_poly.pdbx_strand_id
1 'polypeptide(L)'
;MANKSHFNSGHIAINQLKKKGVLHSSIIAGISTLHTIHGVFIQDAVEFLKTLPDSSVQLIIIDPPYNLDLDNWDTFDNYLEWAKGWLDQIYRVLSDSGNCVIFGGFQYQDLKNGDLLEILHYSLMKDSSLDDVLEEIASANQLTNDWEKPFL
;
A
#
# COMPACT_ATOMS: atom_id res chain seq x y z
N MET A 1 -11.42 16.90 -24.31
CA MET A 1 -11.17 17.39 -22.94
C MET A 1 -9.67 17.65 -22.81
N ALA A 2 -9.25 18.79 -22.25
CA ALA A 2 -7.83 19.01 -21.96
C ALA A 2 -7.35 18.00 -20.91
N ASN A 3 -6.14 17.47 -21.08
CA ASN A 3 -5.54 16.57 -20.11
C ASN A 3 -5.45 17.27 -18.74
N LYS A 4 -6.06 16.68 -17.71
CA LYS A 4 -6.07 17.22 -16.34
C LYS A 4 -4.66 17.39 -15.76
N SER A 5 -3.66 16.68 -16.28
CA SER A 5 -2.27 16.78 -15.84
C SER A 5 -1.64 18.15 -16.11
N HIS A 6 -2.16 18.94 -17.06
CA HIS A 6 -1.64 20.28 -17.36
C HIS A 6 -1.77 21.28 -16.20
N PHE A 7 -2.68 21.02 -15.26
CA PHE A 7 -2.91 21.86 -14.08
C PHE A 7 -2.36 21.25 -12.80
N ASN A 8 -1.66 20.12 -12.88
CA ASN A 8 -1.07 19.49 -11.70
C ASN A 8 0.15 20.30 -11.23
N SER A 9 0.05 20.88 -10.03
CA SER A 9 1.08 21.74 -9.44
C SER A 9 2.42 21.03 -9.26
N GLY A 10 2.42 19.74 -8.91
CA GLY A 10 3.63 18.93 -8.79
C GLY A 10 4.35 18.74 -10.13
N HIS A 11 3.63 18.36 -11.18
CA HIS A 11 4.18 18.26 -12.54
C HIS A 11 4.70 19.62 -13.04
N ILE A 12 3.98 20.70 -12.76
CA ILE A 12 4.42 22.06 -13.09
C ILE A 12 5.72 22.39 -12.35
N ALA A 13 5.81 22.13 -11.05
CA ALA A 13 7.00 22.38 -10.24
C ALA A 13 8.22 21.58 -10.71
N ILE A 14 8.06 20.28 -10.99
CA ILE A 14 9.14 19.42 -11.52
C ILE A 14 9.63 19.94 -12.88
N ASN A 15 8.70 20.34 -13.75
CA ASN A 15 9.05 20.94 -15.04
C ASN A 15 9.78 22.29 -14.90
N GLN A 16 9.39 23.12 -13.92
CA GLN A 16 10.08 24.38 -13.62
C GLN A 16 11.50 24.12 -13.08
N LEU A 17 11.69 23.14 -12.20
CA LEU A 17 13.00 22.73 -11.70
C LEU A 17 13.91 22.29 -12.86
N LYS A 18 13.40 21.41 -13.73
CA LYS A 18 14.11 20.96 -14.94
C LYS A 18 14.53 22.14 -15.83
N LYS A 19 13.62 23.09 -16.09
CA LYS A 19 13.91 24.29 -16.90
C LYS A 19 14.97 25.20 -16.26
N LYS A 20 15.03 25.24 -14.94
CA LYS A 20 16.02 26.03 -14.17
C LYS A 20 17.35 25.29 -13.96
N GLY A 21 17.48 24.05 -14.44
CA GLY A 21 18.66 23.22 -14.19
C GLY A 21 18.81 22.79 -12.73
N VAL A 22 17.74 22.90 -11.93
CA VAL A 22 17.74 22.50 -10.52
C VAL A 22 17.32 21.04 -10.43
N LEU A 23 18.10 20.23 -9.72
CA LEU A 23 17.79 18.83 -9.48
C LEU A 23 16.65 18.71 -8.45
N HIS A 24 15.71 17.81 -8.71
CA HIS A 24 14.70 17.45 -7.71
C HIS A 24 15.35 16.67 -6.57
N SER A 25 14.83 16.77 -5.35
CA SER A 25 15.38 16.06 -4.17
C SER A 25 15.39 14.53 -4.33
N SER A 26 14.52 14.00 -5.20
CA SER A 26 14.49 12.57 -5.54
C SER A 26 15.49 12.14 -6.62
N ILE A 27 16.31 13.06 -7.16
CA ILE A 27 17.36 12.70 -8.10
C ILE A 27 18.41 11.89 -7.35
N ILE A 28 18.62 10.65 -7.79
CA ILE A 28 19.74 9.83 -7.34
C ILE A 28 20.90 10.07 -8.30
N ALA A 29 21.89 10.86 -7.87
CA ALA A 29 23.11 11.11 -8.63
C ALA A 29 24.19 10.07 -8.28
N GLY A 30 25.00 9.68 -9.27
CA GLY A 30 26.18 8.82 -9.03
C GLY A 30 25.93 7.31 -9.08
N ILE A 31 24.71 6.86 -9.38
CA ILE A 31 24.44 5.45 -9.71
C ILE A 31 24.44 5.29 -11.23
N SER A 32 25.42 4.56 -11.75
CA SER A 32 25.43 4.10 -13.14
C SER A 32 25.23 2.59 -13.14
N THR A 33 24.04 2.14 -13.52
CA THR A 33 23.81 0.71 -13.75
C THR A 33 24.39 0.35 -15.11
N LEU A 34 25.51 -0.34 -15.14
CA LEU A 34 26.14 -0.76 -16.39
C LEU A 34 25.25 -1.72 -17.19
N HIS A 35 24.44 -2.53 -16.50
CA HIS A 35 23.53 -3.51 -17.09
C HIS A 35 22.24 -3.60 -16.28
N THR A 36 21.15 -3.99 -16.94
CA THR A 36 19.88 -4.33 -16.30
C THR A 36 19.56 -5.81 -16.54
N ILE A 37 18.90 -6.44 -15.58
CA ILE A 37 18.48 -7.84 -15.67
C ILE A 37 16.96 -7.87 -15.63
N HIS A 38 16.36 -8.63 -16.53
CA HIS A 38 14.92 -8.74 -16.69
C HIS A 38 14.55 -10.22 -16.59
N GLY A 39 13.60 -10.55 -15.72
CA GLY A 39 13.13 -11.90 -15.51
C GLY A 39 11.60 -11.96 -15.59
N VAL A 40 11.09 -12.99 -16.24
CA VAL A 40 9.65 -13.31 -16.27
C VAL A 40 9.49 -14.71 -15.71
N PHE A 41 8.63 -14.85 -14.71
CA PHE A 41 8.44 -16.09 -13.99
C PHE A 41 6.97 -16.49 -14.05
N ILE A 42 6.70 -17.76 -14.35
CA ILE A 42 5.35 -18.34 -14.34
C ILE A 42 5.24 -19.15 -13.06
N GLN A 43 4.73 -18.53 -12.01
CA GLN A 43 4.59 -19.12 -10.68
C GLN A 43 3.57 -18.34 -9.84
N ASP A 44 3.21 -18.89 -8.69
CA ASP A 44 2.45 -18.15 -7.69
C ASP A 44 3.25 -16.92 -7.20
N ALA A 45 2.60 -15.76 -7.19
CA ALA A 45 3.25 -14.50 -6.88
C ALA A 45 3.70 -14.42 -5.42
N VAL A 46 2.93 -14.99 -4.48
CA VAL A 46 3.27 -14.96 -3.05
C VAL A 46 4.46 -15.87 -2.78
N GLU A 47 4.48 -17.06 -3.37
CA GLU A 47 5.64 -17.96 -3.27
C GLU A 47 6.90 -17.34 -3.87
N PHE A 48 6.79 -16.62 -4.99
CA PHE A 48 7.92 -15.87 -5.52
C PHE A 48 8.41 -14.79 -4.55
N LEU A 49 7.50 -13.99 -4.01
CA LEU A 49 7.87 -12.90 -3.10
C LEU A 49 8.62 -13.44 -1.87
N LYS A 50 8.24 -14.62 -1.34
CA LYS A 50 8.95 -15.29 -0.24
C LYS A 50 10.41 -15.60 -0.54
N THR A 51 10.80 -15.74 -1.81
CA THR A 51 12.20 -15.96 -2.20
C THR A 51 13.04 -14.69 -2.21
N LEU A 52 12.39 -13.51 -2.25
CA LEU A 52 13.08 -12.23 -2.25
C LEU A 52 13.53 -11.85 -0.82
N PRO A 53 14.73 -11.25 -0.67
CA PRO A 53 15.17 -10.72 0.62
C PRO A 53 14.28 -9.58 1.13
N ASP A 54 14.27 -9.39 2.44
CA ASP A 54 13.65 -8.22 3.08
C ASP A 54 14.28 -6.93 2.54
N SER A 55 13.48 -5.87 2.42
CA SER A 55 13.92 -4.53 2.02
C SER A 55 14.74 -4.45 0.73
N SER A 56 14.44 -5.32 -0.24
CA SER A 56 15.20 -5.47 -1.49
C SER A 56 14.54 -4.83 -2.72
N VAL A 57 13.28 -4.39 -2.61
CA VAL A 57 12.48 -3.89 -3.73
C VAL A 57 12.17 -2.41 -3.57
N GLN A 58 12.47 -1.62 -4.60
CA GLN A 58 12.24 -0.17 -4.60
C GLN A 58 10.84 0.23 -5.07
N LEU A 59 10.25 -0.55 -5.99
CA LEU A 59 8.95 -0.25 -6.57
C LEU A 59 8.21 -1.55 -6.87
N ILE A 60 7.01 -1.67 -6.33
CA ILE A 60 6.06 -2.72 -6.68
C ILE A 60 4.88 -2.09 -7.40
N ILE A 61 4.48 -2.70 -8.50
CA ILE A 61 3.29 -2.32 -9.27
C ILE A 61 2.43 -3.59 -9.34
N ILE A 62 1.22 -3.52 -8.80
CA ILE A 62 0.34 -4.68 -8.70
C ILE A 62 -1.07 -4.34 -9.16
N ASP A 63 -1.62 -5.22 -10.00
CA ASP A 63 -3.02 -5.23 -10.43
C ASP A 63 -3.59 -6.60 -10.05
N PRO A 64 -3.99 -6.78 -8.77
CA PRO A 64 -4.40 -8.10 -8.28
C PRO A 64 -5.79 -8.50 -8.79
N PRO A 65 -6.15 -9.79 -8.74
CA PRO A 65 -7.55 -10.22 -8.71
C PRO A 65 -8.37 -9.40 -7.69
N TYR A 66 -9.62 -9.03 -7.99
CA TYR A 66 -10.49 -8.18 -7.15
C TYR A 66 -11.77 -8.87 -6.68
N ASN A 67 -11.87 -10.19 -6.84
CA ASN A 67 -13.06 -10.97 -6.53
C ASN A 67 -14.29 -10.52 -7.32
N LEU A 68 -14.13 -10.26 -8.63
CA LEU A 68 -15.22 -9.77 -9.50
C LEU A 68 -15.99 -10.89 -10.17
N ASP A 69 -15.67 -12.16 -9.87
CA ASP A 69 -16.24 -13.34 -10.52
C ASP A 69 -16.14 -13.30 -12.05
N LEU A 70 -15.14 -12.57 -12.59
CA LEU A 70 -14.91 -12.48 -14.03
C LEU A 70 -14.31 -13.77 -14.58
N ASP A 71 -13.60 -14.52 -13.74
CA ASP A 71 -12.97 -15.79 -14.04
C ASP A 71 -12.80 -16.65 -12.77
N ASN A 72 -12.55 -17.95 -12.95
CA ASN A 72 -12.42 -18.91 -11.84
C ASN A 72 -11.24 -18.63 -10.89
N TRP A 73 -10.26 -17.81 -11.31
CA TRP A 73 -9.12 -17.40 -10.48
C TRP A 73 -9.40 -16.12 -9.69
N ASP A 74 -10.57 -15.51 -9.89
CA ASP A 74 -11.02 -14.24 -9.31
C ASP A 74 -12.24 -14.44 -8.41
N THR A 75 -12.27 -15.57 -7.69
CA THR A 75 -13.30 -15.92 -6.70
C THR A 75 -12.66 -16.41 -5.41
N PHE A 76 -12.94 -15.72 -4.30
CA PHE A 76 -12.40 -15.98 -2.97
C PHE A 76 -13.50 -15.85 -1.91
N ASP A 77 -13.59 -16.84 -1.01
CA ASP A 77 -14.56 -16.83 0.10
C ASP A 77 -14.28 -15.69 1.10
N ASN A 78 -13.00 -15.41 1.33
CA ASN A 78 -12.51 -14.31 2.17
C ASN A 78 -11.39 -13.59 1.44
N TYR A 79 -11.76 -12.60 0.63
CA TYR A 79 -10.81 -11.84 -0.18
C TYR A 79 -9.72 -11.18 0.67
N LEU A 80 -10.09 -10.58 1.80
CA LEU A 80 -9.14 -9.89 2.65
C LEU A 80 -8.08 -10.84 3.23
N GLU A 81 -8.47 -12.04 3.66
CA GLU A 81 -7.52 -13.05 4.14
C GLU A 81 -6.55 -13.52 3.06
N TRP A 82 -7.06 -13.75 1.85
CA TRP A 82 -6.20 -14.04 0.70
C TRP A 82 -5.27 -12.85 0.39
N ALA A 83 -5.79 -11.62 0.45
CA ALA A 83 -5.04 -10.42 0.13
C ALA A 83 -3.93 -10.11 1.14
N LYS A 84 -4.16 -10.40 2.43
CA LYS A 84 -3.13 -10.32 3.48
C LYS A 84 -1.87 -11.10 3.11
N GLY A 85 -2.02 -12.25 2.47
CA GLY A 85 -0.89 -13.09 2.06
C GLY A 85 0.12 -12.36 1.17
N TRP A 86 -0.36 -11.65 0.14
CA TRP A 86 0.53 -10.86 -0.73
C TRP A 86 0.88 -9.50 -0.13
N LEU A 87 -0.04 -8.84 0.60
CA LEU A 87 0.24 -7.57 1.28
C LEU A 87 1.39 -7.70 2.27
N ASP A 88 1.39 -8.76 3.08
CA ASP A 88 2.45 -8.97 4.07
C ASP A 88 3.82 -9.15 3.44
N GLN A 89 3.88 -9.83 2.30
CA GLN A 89 5.13 -9.99 1.56
C GLN A 89 5.57 -8.67 0.90
N ILE A 90 4.64 -7.88 0.35
CA ILE A 90 4.94 -6.55 -0.19
C ILE A 90 5.59 -5.67 0.88
N TYR A 91 5.00 -5.58 2.08
CA TYR A 91 5.57 -4.82 3.19
C TYR A 91 6.97 -5.30 3.57
N ARG A 92 7.20 -6.62 3.61
CA ARG A 92 8.51 -7.19 3.97
C ARG A 92 9.60 -6.88 2.95
N VAL A 93 9.30 -7.01 1.65
CA VAL A 93 10.32 -6.89 0.59
C VAL A 93 10.56 -5.45 0.16
N LEU A 94 9.64 -4.51 0.44
CA LEU A 94 9.84 -3.10 0.15
C LEU A 94 10.95 -2.49 1.02
N SER A 95 11.81 -1.69 0.41
CA SER A 95 12.76 -0.85 1.14
C SER A 95 12.04 0.26 1.91
N ASP A 96 12.73 0.88 2.86
CA ASP A 96 12.19 2.01 3.65
C ASP A 96 11.75 3.21 2.78
N SER A 97 12.38 3.39 1.61
CA SER A 97 12.04 4.40 0.61
C SER A 97 11.24 3.82 -0.57
N GLY A 98 10.85 2.56 -0.46
CA GLY A 98 10.12 1.81 -1.47
C GLY A 98 8.68 2.27 -1.59
N ASN A 99 8.09 2.09 -2.76
CA ASN A 99 6.70 2.45 -3.00
C ASN A 99 5.95 1.26 -3.60
N CYS A 100 4.67 1.11 -3.22
CA CYS A 100 3.74 0.18 -3.84
C CYS A 100 2.63 0.95 -4.54
N VAL A 101 2.34 0.59 -5.78
CA VAL A 101 1.17 1.09 -6.52
C VAL A 101 0.23 -0.08 -6.74
N ILE A 102 -0.94 -0.02 -6.10
CA ILE A 102 -2.01 -1.01 -6.21
C ILE A 102 -3.10 -0.40 -7.10
N PHE A 103 -3.42 -1.08 -8.19
CA PHE A 103 -4.58 -0.72 -9.00
C PHE A 103 -5.87 -1.18 -8.30
N GLY A 104 -7.01 -0.65 -8.69
CA GLY A 104 -8.31 -1.06 -8.14
C GLY A 104 -9.39 -0.02 -8.32
N GLY A 105 -10.65 -0.45 -8.18
CA GLY A 105 -11.83 0.41 -8.20
C GLY A 105 -12.58 0.37 -6.87
N PHE A 106 -13.31 1.45 -6.57
CA PHE A 106 -14.15 1.59 -5.36
C PHE A 106 -15.62 1.19 -5.59
N GLN A 107 -15.89 0.44 -6.66
CA GLN A 107 -17.24 0.30 -7.21
C GLN A 107 -18.01 -0.90 -6.63
N TYR A 108 -17.41 -1.67 -5.73
CA TYR A 108 -17.98 -2.93 -5.24
C TYR A 108 -18.06 -2.91 -3.72
N GLN A 109 -19.03 -2.16 -3.18
CA GLN A 109 -19.23 -1.95 -1.74
C GLN A 109 -19.92 -3.12 -1.00
N ASP A 110 -20.06 -4.28 -1.63
CA ASP A 110 -20.61 -5.47 -0.97
C ASP A 110 -19.47 -6.24 -0.30
N LEU A 111 -19.64 -6.61 0.98
CA LEU A 111 -18.72 -7.37 1.87
C LEU A 111 -18.12 -8.68 1.28
N LYS A 112 -18.55 -9.09 0.09
CA LYS A 112 -18.02 -10.24 -0.63
C LYS A 112 -16.93 -9.86 -1.64
N ASN A 113 -16.89 -8.62 -2.09
CA ASN A 113 -16.07 -8.22 -3.23
C ASN A 113 -14.85 -7.46 -2.75
N GLY A 114 -13.69 -7.75 -3.33
CA GLY A 114 -12.40 -7.24 -2.89
C GLY A 114 -12.18 -5.78 -3.24
N ASP A 115 -12.84 -4.87 -2.51
CA ASP A 115 -12.69 -3.43 -2.72
C ASP A 115 -11.29 -2.97 -2.28
N LEU A 116 -10.71 -2.05 -3.07
CA LEU A 116 -9.51 -1.30 -2.74
C LEU A 116 -9.60 -0.66 -1.34
N LEU A 117 -10.80 -0.33 -0.88
CA LEU A 117 -11.04 0.23 0.45
C LEU A 117 -10.65 -0.73 1.59
N GLU A 118 -10.88 -2.04 1.44
CA GLU A 118 -10.48 -3.04 2.45
C GLU A 118 -8.96 -3.25 2.48
N ILE A 119 -8.33 -3.27 1.29
CA ILE A 119 -6.87 -3.32 1.15
C ILE A 119 -6.24 -2.10 1.81
N LEU A 120 -6.78 -0.91 1.53
CA LEU A 120 -6.32 0.34 2.13
C LEU A 120 -6.50 0.34 3.64
N HIS A 121 -7.65 -0.14 4.14
CA HIS A 121 -7.90 -0.24 5.57
C HIS A 121 -6.86 -1.13 6.27
N TYR A 122 -6.59 -2.33 5.73
CA TYR A 122 -5.56 -3.22 6.27
C TYR A 122 -4.18 -2.58 6.23
N SER A 123 -3.83 -1.96 5.10
CA SER A 123 -2.54 -1.30 4.90
C SER A 123 -2.31 -0.17 5.92
N LEU A 124 -3.34 0.63 6.17
CA LEU A 124 -3.31 1.71 7.16
C LEU A 124 -3.22 1.18 8.59
N MET A 125 -3.97 0.11 8.93
CA MET A 125 -3.89 -0.52 10.24
C MET A 125 -2.51 -1.11 10.53
N LYS A 126 -1.82 -1.62 9.51
CA LYS A 126 -0.47 -2.18 9.66
C LYS A 126 0.61 -1.11 9.82
N ASP A 127 0.39 0.07 9.22
CA ASP A 127 1.30 1.21 9.28
C ASP A 127 1.15 2.04 10.57
N SER A 128 -0.02 1.95 11.21
CA SER A 128 -0.29 2.71 12.44
C SER A 128 0.01 1.89 13.69
N SER A 129 0.83 2.49 14.56
CA SER A 129 1.00 2.18 15.97
C SER A 129 -0.29 2.43 16.78
N LEU A 130 -1.43 1.91 16.30
CA LEU A 130 -2.76 2.08 16.88
C LEU A 130 -2.90 1.32 18.21
N ASP A 131 -1.97 0.45 18.58
CA ASP A 131 -1.90 -0.10 19.92
C ASP A 131 -1.78 1.02 20.97
N ASP A 132 -1.01 2.09 20.68
CA ASP A 132 -0.82 3.23 21.59
C ASP A 132 -2.11 4.07 21.74
N VAL A 133 -2.84 4.29 20.64
CA VAL A 133 -4.08 5.08 20.65
C VAL A 133 -5.24 4.29 21.26
N LEU A 134 -5.28 2.97 21.06
CA LEU A 134 -6.25 2.10 21.71
C LEU A 134 -5.96 1.95 23.21
N GLU A 135 -4.70 1.93 23.65
CA GLU A 135 -4.33 2.02 25.07
C GLU A 135 -4.73 3.38 25.68
N GLU A 136 -4.57 4.48 24.94
CA GLU A 136 -4.96 5.82 25.39
C GLU A 136 -6.49 5.97 25.50
N ILE A 137 -7.24 5.44 24.53
CA ILE A 137 -8.73 5.40 24.56
C ILE A 137 -9.23 4.43 25.63
N ALA A 138 -8.58 3.29 25.85
CA ALA A 138 -8.91 2.35 26.91
C ALA A 138 -8.67 2.97 28.30
N SER A 139 -7.54 3.68 28.47
CA SER A 139 -7.23 4.43 29.70
C SER A 139 -8.22 5.57 29.95
N ALA A 140 -8.63 6.29 28.90
CA ALA A 140 -9.65 7.34 28.99
C ALA A 140 -11.03 6.79 29.35
N ASN A 141 -11.39 5.59 28.86
CA ASN A 141 -12.66 4.92 29.20
C ASN A 141 -12.64 4.23 30.58
N GLN A 142 -11.46 3.92 31.12
CA GLN A 142 -11.32 3.40 32.48
C GLN A 142 -11.50 4.52 33.51
N LEU A 143 -11.01 5.72 33.19
CA LEU A 143 -11.25 6.94 33.97
C LEU A 143 -12.73 7.32 34.02
N THR A 144 -13.51 7.18 32.94
CA THR A 144 -14.95 7.46 32.94
C THR A 144 -15.77 6.46 33.77
N ASN A 145 -15.36 5.18 33.82
CA ASN A 145 -16.00 4.15 34.66
C ASN A 145 -15.73 4.32 36.18
N ASP A 146 -14.69 5.07 36.57
CA ASP A 146 -14.41 5.36 37.98
C ASP A 146 -15.24 6.53 38.55
N TRP A 147 -15.89 7.35 37.70
CA TRP A 147 -16.84 8.40 38.12
C TRP A 147 -18.26 7.89 38.38
N GLU A 148 -18.60 6.69 37.93
CA GLU A 148 -19.93 6.07 38.14
C GLU A 148 -20.03 5.22 39.41
N LYS A 149 -18.94 5.08 40.19
CA LYS A 149 -19.02 4.44 41.51
C LYS A 149 -19.64 5.41 42.50
N PRO A 150 -20.76 5.08 43.15
CA PRO A 150 -21.33 5.94 44.18
C PRO A 150 -20.31 6.07 45.32
N PHE A 151 -20.00 7.30 45.70
CA PHE A 151 -19.29 7.59 46.93
C PHE A 151 -20.10 6.96 48.08
N LEU A 152 -19.50 5.97 48.76
CA LEU A 152 -19.98 5.49 50.06
C LEU A 152 -20.08 6.63 51.07
#